data_AF-A0A8J6I0G0-F1
#
_entry.id   AF-A0A8J6I0G0-F1
#
_cell.length_a   1.000
_cell.length_b   1.000
_cell.length_c   1.000
_cell.angle_alpha   90.00
_cell.angle_beta   90.00
_cell.angle_gamma   90.00
#
_symmetry.space_group_name_H-M   'P 1'
#
loop_
_entity.id
_entity.type
_entity.pdbx_description
1 polymer ?
#
loop_
_entity_poly.entity_id
_entity_poly.type
_entity_poly.pdbx_seq_one_letter_code
_entity_poly.pdbx_strand_id
1 'polypeptide(L)'
;MIVISKKARKIIIPNTFYGRLVPAVFLRRLHRFAAEVETAEGRGTVHIPNSGRLQELLFPGNKVGLNFEGHAGRKTSYTLVAAETEAGWAFIDARLPNRILAKAWRKLPPLSVYDRVYPERTWGSSRFDLALKKDDSAETAWLEAKCVTLVWEGGGLFPDAPTERGRRHLLELAKLSTAGKKAFVLFFLQHPGGVSVQANAETDPKFAAAMAAAAQAGVAFHAYRVMPTEETVVLTEVPVLLPPE
;
A
#
# COMPACT_ATOMS: atom_id res chain seq x y z
N MET A 1 24.02 -13.31 8.09
CA MET A 1 22.59 -12.93 8.10
C MET A 1 22.30 -12.21 9.41
N ILE A 2 22.43 -10.89 9.45
CA ILE A 2 22.17 -10.12 10.67
C ILE A 2 20.66 -9.90 10.75
N VAL A 3 19.95 -10.81 11.42
CA VAL A 3 18.56 -10.59 11.81
C VAL A 3 18.57 -9.72 13.05
N ILE A 4 18.52 -8.39 12.88
CA ILE A 4 18.23 -7.48 14.00
C ILE A 4 16.72 -7.48 14.19
N SER A 5 16.21 -8.45 14.96
CA SER A 5 14.86 -8.40 15.51
C SER A 5 14.84 -7.40 16.68
N LYS A 6 14.65 -6.11 16.36
CA LYS A 6 14.07 -5.17 17.33
C LYS A 6 12.59 -5.51 17.40
N LYS A 7 12.03 -5.74 18.61
CA LYS A 7 10.58 -5.90 18.84
C LYS A 7 9.80 -5.06 17.84
N ALA A 8 9.00 -5.71 16.98
CA ALA A 8 8.33 -5.06 15.87
C ALA A 8 7.59 -3.81 16.37
N ARG A 9 8.04 -2.63 15.95
CA ARG A 9 7.51 -1.36 16.45
C ARG A 9 6.09 -1.23 15.95
N LYS A 10 5.13 -1.19 16.87
CA LYS A 10 3.72 -0.93 16.58
C LYS A 10 3.45 0.57 16.63
N ILE A 11 2.79 1.08 15.61
CA ILE A 11 2.30 2.46 15.53
C ILE A 11 0.78 2.34 15.46
N ILE A 12 0.09 2.98 16.41
CA ILE A 12 -1.37 2.96 16.48
C ILE A 12 -1.86 4.36 16.15
N ILE A 13 -2.75 4.47 15.17
CA ILE A 13 -3.40 5.72 14.78
C ILE A 13 -4.92 5.53 14.81
N PRO A 14 -5.73 6.59 14.99
CA PRO A 14 -7.18 6.48 14.92
C PRO A 14 -7.64 6.02 13.53
N ASN A 15 -8.60 5.11 13.47
CA ASN A 15 -9.27 4.76 12.22
C ASN A 15 -10.26 5.87 11.85
N THR A 16 -9.79 6.77 10.99
CA THR A 16 -10.62 7.82 10.38
C THR A 16 -10.75 7.59 8.88
N PHE A 17 -10.60 6.34 8.44
CA PHE A 17 -10.55 5.95 7.03
C PHE A 17 -11.79 5.19 6.59
N TYR A 18 -12.33 4.36 7.48
CA TYR A 18 -13.53 3.55 7.30
C TYR A 18 -14.48 3.75 8.46
N GLY A 19 -15.78 3.66 8.19
CA GLY A 19 -16.77 3.43 9.24
C GLY A 19 -16.90 1.94 9.56
N ARG A 20 -18.00 1.59 10.23
CA ARG A 20 -18.40 0.19 10.39
C ARG A 20 -18.60 -0.43 9.00
N LEU A 21 -17.91 -1.53 8.73
CA LEU A 21 -18.02 -2.20 7.44
C LEU A 21 -19.35 -2.94 7.34
N VAL A 22 -20.02 -2.80 6.19
CA VAL A 22 -21.20 -3.58 5.85
C VAL A 22 -20.74 -4.91 5.26
N PRO A 23 -21.13 -6.06 5.86
CA PRO A 23 -20.77 -7.37 5.31
C PRO A 23 -21.53 -7.65 4.01
N ALA A 24 -20.86 -8.30 3.07
CA ALA A 24 -21.44 -8.74 1.81
C ALA A 24 -20.76 -10.02 1.29
N VAL A 25 -21.37 -10.65 0.30
CA VAL A 25 -20.79 -11.76 -0.47
C VAL A 25 -20.37 -11.24 -1.84
N PHE A 26 -19.14 -11.51 -2.24
CA PHE A 26 -18.65 -11.17 -3.57
C PHE A 26 -19.28 -12.09 -4.62
N LEU A 27 -19.91 -11.51 -5.65
CA LEU A 27 -20.53 -12.31 -6.71
C LEU A 27 -19.61 -12.41 -7.92
N ARG A 28 -19.22 -11.26 -8.48
CA ARG A 28 -18.31 -11.20 -9.63
C ARG A 28 -17.70 -9.82 -9.80
N ARG A 29 -16.53 -9.78 -10.42
CA ARG A 29 -15.94 -8.53 -10.90
C ARG A 29 -16.59 -8.14 -12.22
N LEU A 30 -17.07 -6.89 -12.33
CA LEU A 30 -17.61 -6.36 -13.58
C LEU A 30 -16.48 -5.83 -14.47
N HIS A 31 -15.59 -5.04 -13.88
CA HIS A 31 -14.36 -4.54 -14.49
C HIS A 31 -13.39 -4.09 -13.39
N ARG A 32 -12.24 -3.51 -13.77
CA ARG A 32 -11.16 -3.17 -12.81
C ARG A 32 -11.58 -2.32 -11.60
N PHE A 33 -12.69 -1.58 -11.68
CA PHE A 33 -13.14 -0.64 -10.64
C PHE A 33 -14.58 -0.89 -10.15
N ALA A 34 -15.20 -2.00 -10.54
CA ALA A 34 -16.56 -2.33 -10.11
C ALA A 34 -16.76 -3.84 -9.94
N ALA A 35 -17.57 -4.21 -8.97
CA ALA A 35 -18.03 -5.58 -8.72
C ALA A 35 -19.52 -5.60 -8.34
N GLU A 36 -20.14 -6.75 -8.52
CA GLU A 36 -21.42 -7.07 -7.91
C GLU A 36 -21.20 -7.82 -6.60
N VAL A 37 -21.99 -7.46 -5.61
CA VAL A 37 -22.00 -8.08 -4.28
C VAL A 37 -23.45 -8.28 -3.83
N GLU A 38 -23.65 -9.16 -2.86
CA GLU A 38 -24.92 -9.40 -2.20
C GLU A 38 -24.81 -9.01 -0.72
N THR A 39 -25.62 -8.06 -0.28
CA THR A 39 -25.75 -7.67 1.14
C THR A 39 -27.06 -8.23 1.70
N ALA A 40 -27.33 -8.00 2.99
CA ALA A 40 -28.63 -8.29 3.59
C ALA A 40 -29.80 -7.53 2.92
N GLU A 41 -29.52 -6.43 2.23
CA GLU A 41 -30.52 -5.62 1.50
C GLU A 41 -30.70 -6.08 0.04
N GLY A 42 -29.89 -7.03 -0.43
CA GLY A 42 -29.94 -7.58 -1.78
C GLY A 42 -28.68 -7.32 -2.60
N ARG A 43 -28.80 -7.51 -3.93
CA ARG A 43 -27.67 -7.38 -4.87
C ARG A 43 -27.42 -5.93 -5.26
N GLY A 44 -26.16 -5.54 -5.35
CA GLY A 44 -25.77 -4.19 -5.74
C GLY A 44 -24.39 -4.13 -6.40
N THR A 45 -24.14 -3.03 -7.11
CA THR A 45 -22.82 -2.72 -7.67
C THR A 45 -22.03 -1.83 -6.73
N VAL A 46 -20.76 -2.18 -6.49
CA VAL A 46 -19.83 -1.45 -5.61
C VAL A 46 -18.57 -1.05 -6.35
N HIS A 47 -17.91 0.01 -5.86
CA HIS A 47 -16.61 0.42 -6.39
C HIS A 47 -15.47 -0.44 -5.82
N ILE A 48 -14.49 -0.79 -6.66
CA ILE A 48 -13.21 -1.39 -6.22
C ILE A 48 -12.13 -0.31 -6.29
N PRO A 49 -11.54 0.11 -5.16
CA PRO A 49 -10.53 1.17 -5.09
C PRO A 49 -9.11 0.65 -5.37
N ASN A 50 -8.99 -0.37 -6.21
CA ASN A 50 -7.72 -1.03 -6.52
C ASN A 50 -7.74 -1.59 -7.94
N SER A 51 -6.76 -1.20 -8.75
CA SER A 51 -6.63 -1.65 -10.15
C SER A 51 -6.02 -3.03 -10.30
N GLY A 52 -5.44 -3.59 -9.23
CA GLY A 52 -4.85 -4.92 -9.18
C GLY A 52 -5.85 -6.03 -9.49
N ARG A 53 -5.35 -7.23 -9.74
CA ARG A 53 -6.18 -8.39 -10.13
C ARG A 53 -6.94 -8.97 -8.95
N LEU A 54 -6.32 -9.04 -7.77
CA LEU A 54 -6.92 -9.49 -6.51
C LEU A 54 -7.68 -10.82 -6.65
N GLN A 55 -7.20 -11.74 -7.47
CA GLN A 55 -7.92 -12.97 -7.82
C GLN A 55 -8.04 -13.93 -6.64
N GLU A 56 -7.03 -13.90 -5.77
CA GLU A 56 -6.95 -14.63 -4.51
C GLU A 56 -7.88 -14.04 -3.42
N LEU A 57 -8.35 -12.80 -3.58
CA LEU A 57 -9.23 -12.12 -2.63
C LEU A 57 -10.67 -11.94 -3.15
N LEU A 58 -10.84 -11.76 -4.45
CA LEU A 58 -12.11 -11.40 -5.09
C LEU A 58 -12.62 -12.53 -6.00
N PHE A 59 -12.96 -13.66 -5.39
CA PHE A 59 -13.58 -14.81 -6.04
C PHE A 59 -15.06 -14.97 -5.63
N PRO A 60 -15.93 -15.50 -6.51
CA PRO A 60 -17.34 -15.70 -6.20
C PRO A 60 -17.55 -16.49 -4.89
N GLY A 61 -18.40 -15.97 -4.02
CA GLY A 61 -18.70 -16.56 -2.72
C GLY A 61 -17.82 -16.07 -1.57
N ASN A 62 -16.73 -15.33 -1.81
CA ASN A 62 -15.93 -14.80 -0.71
C ASN A 62 -16.70 -13.74 0.09
N LYS A 63 -16.49 -13.69 1.41
CA LYS A 63 -17.03 -12.59 2.23
C LYS A 63 -16.19 -11.34 2.04
N VAL A 64 -16.85 -10.20 1.91
CA VAL A 64 -16.22 -8.89 1.70
C VAL A 64 -16.82 -7.84 2.62
N GLY A 65 -16.03 -6.83 2.94
CA GLY A 65 -16.42 -5.68 3.73
C GLY A 65 -16.58 -4.43 2.86
N LEU A 66 -17.73 -3.78 2.98
CA LEU A 66 -18.06 -2.57 2.26
C LEU A 66 -18.00 -1.35 3.18
N ASN A 67 -17.39 -0.27 2.71
CA ASN A 67 -17.46 1.03 3.36
C ASN A 67 -18.48 1.92 2.64
N PHE A 68 -19.42 2.50 3.38
CA PHE A 68 -20.36 3.47 2.82
C PHE A 68 -19.65 4.80 2.55
N GLU A 69 -19.70 5.25 1.29
CA GLU A 69 -19.13 6.53 0.84
C GLU A 69 -20.12 7.29 -0.08
N GLY A 70 -21.42 6.96 0.00
CA GLY A 70 -22.45 7.51 -0.87
C GLY A 70 -22.64 9.01 -0.65
N HIS A 71 -22.58 9.79 -1.74
CA HIS A 71 -22.85 11.23 -1.77
C HIS A 71 -23.31 11.64 -3.17
N ALA A 72 -23.87 12.85 -3.28
CA ALA A 72 -24.32 13.40 -4.55
C ALA A 72 -23.18 13.39 -5.59
N GLY A 73 -23.43 12.80 -6.76
CA GLY A 73 -22.45 12.67 -7.85
C GLY A 73 -21.70 11.34 -7.91
N ARG A 74 -21.79 10.49 -6.86
CA ARG A 74 -21.17 9.16 -6.87
C ARG A 74 -22.13 8.12 -7.48
N LYS A 75 -21.63 7.30 -8.41
CA LYS A 75 -22.42 6.23 -9.06
C LYS A 75 -22.76 5.04 -8.15
N THR A 76 -21.92 4.75 -7.15
CA THR A 76 -22.09 3.62 -6.23
C THR A 76 -22.02 4.11 -4.79
N SER A 77 -22.94 3.68 -3.93
CA SER A 77 -22.97 4.12 -2.52
C SER A 77 -21.86 3.49 -1.68
N TYR A 78 -21.31 2.36 -2.13
CA TYR A 78 -20.34 1.57 -1.38
C TYR A 78 -19.01 1.38 -2.13
N THR A 79 -17.95 1.24 -1.35
CA THR A 79 -16.63 0.81 -1.79
C THR A 79 -16.29 -0.52 -1.14
N LEU A 80 -15.86 -1.51 -1.91
CA LEU A 80 -15.33 -2.78 -1.40
C LEU A 80 -13.92 -2.52 -0.88
N VAL A 81 -13.72 -2.59 0.44
CA VAL A 81 -12.45 -2.22 1.10
C VAL A 81 -11.75 -3.37 1.78
N ALA A 82 -12.45 -4.48 2.04
CA ALA A 82 -11.87 -5.66 2.67
C ALA A 82 -12.41 -6.97 2.06
N ALA A 83 -11.60 -8.02 2.10
CA ALA A 83 -11.96 -9.38 1.72
C ALA A 83 -11.50 -10.35 2.82
N GLU A 84 -12.29 -11.39 3.07
CA GLU A 84 -11.96 -12.42 4.05
C GLU A 84 -10.86 -13.33 3.49
N THR A 85 -9.95 -13.74 4.38
CA THR A 85 -8.87 -14.71 4.14
C THR A 85 -8.79 -15.62 5.36
N GLU A 86 -8.06 -16.73 5.26
CA GLU A 86 -7.85 -17.63 6.41
C GLU A 86 -7.15 -16.93 7.59
N ALA A 87 -6.34 -15.91 7.32
CA ALA A 87 -5.64 -15.12 8.32
C ALA A 87 -6.46 -13.93 8.87
N GLY A 88 -7.71 -13.76 8.41
CA GLY A 88 -8.59 -12.63 8.74
C GLY A 88 -8.81 -11.68 7.56
N TRP A 89 -9.28 -10.45 7.85
CA TRP A 89 -9.64 -9.48 6.82
C TRP A 89 -8.40 -8.83 6.18
N ALA A 90 -8.21 -9.07 4.88
CA ALA A 90 -7.28 -8.31 4.05
C ALA A 90 -7.96 -7.04 3.54
N PHE A 91 -7.33 -5.89 3.73
CA PHE A 91 -7.82 -4.62 3.22
C PHE A 91 -7.27 -4.38 1.81
N ILE A 92 -8.15 -4.09 0.86
CA ILE A 92 -7.76 -4.00 -0.56
C ILE A 92 -7.65 -2.56 -1.06
N ASP A 93 -7.92 -1.56 -0.23
CA ASP A 93 -7.96 -0.16 -0.65
C ASP A 93 -6.57 0.41 -0.96
N ALA A 94 -6.25 0.53 -2.25
CA ALA A 94 -4.96 1.05 -2.70
C ALA A 94 -4.78 2.55 -2.41
N ARG A 95 -5.83 3.25 -1.96
CA ARG A 95 -5.76 4.67 -1.55
C ARG A 95 -5.34 4.82 -0.09
N LEU A 96 -5.50 3.78 0.75
CA LEU A 96 -5.22 3.86 2.18
C LEU A 96 -3.77 4.27 2.50
N PRO A 97 -2.72 3.79 1.79
CA PRO A 97 -1.35 4.22 2.01
C PRO A 97 -1.18 5.75 2.02
N ASN A 98 -1.66 6.42 0.96
CA ASN A 98 -1.54 7.88 0.85
C ASN A 98 -2.41 8.60 1.88
N ARG A 99 -3.58 8.05 2.24
CA ARG A 99 -4.43 8.60 3.30
C ARG A 99 -3.76 8.51 4.67
N ILE A 100 -3.06 7.41 4.97
CA ILE A 100 -2.27 7.25 6.19
C ILE A 100 -1.13 8.27 6.19
N LEU A 101 -0.38 8.37 5.09
CA LEU A 101 0.71 9.33 4.97
C LEU A 101 0.23 10.76 5.20
N ALA A 102 -0.89 11.17 4.58
CA ALA A 102 -1.44 12.51 4.76
C ALA A 102 -1.76 12.86 6.22
N LYS A 103 -2.22 11.89 7.02
CA LYS A 103 -2.64 12.12 8.42
C LYS A 103 -1.56 11.81 9.46
N ALA A 104 -0.65 10.89 9.17
CA ALA A 104 0.19 10.26 10.18
C ALA A 104 1.66 10.04 9.77
N TRP A 105 2.14 10.66 8.68
CA TRP A 105 3.54 10.50 8.25
C TRP A 105 4.55 10.75 9.38
N ARG A 106 4.34 11.75 10.26
CA ARG A 106 5.23 12.05 11.39
C ARG A 106 5.34 10.91 12.41
N LYS A 107 4.37 9.99 12.45
CA LYS A 107 4.40 8.81 13.32
C LYS A 107 5.27 7.70 12.75
N LEU A 108 5.57 7.73 11.45
CA LEU A 108 6.44 6.76 10.79
C LEU A 108 7.91 7.13 11.06
N PRO A 109 8.69 6.26 11.73
CA PRO A 109 10.07 6.55 12.14
C PRO A 109 10.99 7.09 11.05
N PRO A 110 11.02 6.57 9.79
CA PRO A 110 11.91 7.13 8.76
C PRO A 110 11.53 8.56 8.36
N LEU A 111 10.29 8.99 8.65
CA LEU A 111 9.78 10.30 8.23
C LEU A 111 9.67 11.29 9.39
N SER A 112 9.77 10.84 10.66
CA SER A 112 9.55 11.68 11.83
C SER A 112 10.59 12.79 12.01
N VAL A 113 11.70 12.72 11.26
CA VAL A 113 12.79 13.71 11.28
C VAL A 113 12.55 14.91 10.36
N TYR A 114 11.50 14.89 9.54
CA TYR A 114 11.17 16.00 8.63
C TYR A 114 10.12 16.92 9.25
N ASP A 115 10.11 18.18 8.81
CA ASP A 115 9.24 19.23 9.35
C ASP A 115 8.01 19.45 8.47
N ARG A 116 8.19 19.36 7.15
CA ARG A 116 7.15 19.63 6.15
C ARG A 116 7.02 18.50 5.14
N VAL A 117 5.80 18.30 4.66
CA VAL A 117 5.49 17.37 3.59
C VAL A 117 4.69 18.07 2.50
N TYR A 118 5.01 17.77 1.25
CA TYR A 118 4.32 18.27 0.08
C TYR A 118 3.84 17.09 -0.77
N PRO A 119 2.52 16.89 -0.90
CA PRO A 119 2.01 15.77 -1.69
C PRO A 119 2.18 16.01 -3.20
N GLU A 120 2.21 14.91 -3.95
CA GLU A 120 2.09 14.88 -5.41
C GLU A 120 3.09 15.80 -6.14
N ARG A 121 4.37 15.76 -5.74
CA ARG A 121 5.43 16.57 -6.35
C ARG A 121 6.10 15.84 -7.51
N THR A 122 6.42 16.59 -8.57
CA THR A 122 7.06 16.06 -9.77
C THR A 122 8.57 16.18 -9.68
N TRP A 123 9.27 15.12 -10.08
CA TRP A 123 10.70 15.13 -10.39
C TRP A 123 10.94 14.33 -11.66
N GLY A 124 11.70 14.88 -12.60
CA GLY A 124 11.88 14.25 -13.90
C GLY A 124 10.53 14.03 -14.60
N SER A 125 10.21 12.76 -14.90
CA SER A 125 8.97 12.38 -15.58
C SER A 125 7.92 11.74 -14.66
N SER A 126 8.21 11.58 -13.36
CA SER A 126 7.27 11.00 -12.40
C SER A 126 6.77 12.01 -11.39
N ARG A 127 5.57 11.72 -10.89
CA ARG A 127 4.97 12.39 -9.75
C ARG A 127 4.99 11.43 -8.58
N PHE A 128 5.71 11.82 -7.53
CA PHE A 128 5.88 11.05 -6.30
C PHE A 128 4.81 11.43 -5.28
N ASP A 129 4.43 10.46 -4.45
CA ASP A 129 3.36 10.64 -3.46
C ASP A 129 3.68 11.78 -2.50
N LEU A 130 4.91 11.87 -1.99
CA LEU A 130 5.36 12.97 -1.12
C LEU A 130 6.77 13.45 -1.44
N ALA A 131 7.00 14.73 -1.19
CA ALA A 131 8.31 15.32 -0.97
C ALA A 131 8.40 15.87 0.46
N LEU A 132 9.45 15.52 1.20
CA LEU A 132 9.66 15.92 2.60
C LEU A 132 10.83 16.91 2.71
N LYS A 133 10.69 17.88 3.62
CA LYS A 133 11.72 18.90 3.89
C LYS A 133 11.95 19.08 5.38
N LYS A 134 13.19 19.38 5.75
CA LYS A 134 13.53 19.99 7.03
C LYS A 134 13.61 21.50 6.87
N ASP A 135 13.24 22.26 7.89
CA ASP A 135 13.23 23.72 7.82
C ASP A 135 14.65 24.31 7.76
N ASP A 136 15.63 23.60 8.32
CA ASP A 136 17.05 23.97 8.36
C ASP A 136 17.88 23.40 7.19
N SER A 137 17.24 22.79 6.18
CA SER A 137 17.93 22.14 5.07
C SER A 137 17.30 22.45 3.71
N ALA A 138 18.16 22.69 2.72
CA ALA A 138 17.75 22.77 1.32
C ALA A 138 17.43 21.38 0.72
N GLU A 139 17.78 20.30 1.42
CA GLU A 139 17.58 18.94 0.93
C GLU A 139 16.09 18.57 0.92
N THR A 140 15.66 17.95 -0.17
CA THR A 140 14.31 17.40 -0.33
C THR A 140 14.41 15.88 -0.41
N ALA A 141 13.69 15.20 0.48
CA ALA A 141 13.52 13.76 0.40
C ALA A 141 12.28 13.40 -0.42
N TRP A 142 12.33 12.31 -1.17
CA TRP A 142 11.25 11.86 -2.04
C TRP A 142 10.69 10.53 -1.57
N LEU A 143 9.38 10.35 -1.63
CA LEU A 143 8.73 9.16 -1.14
C LEU A 143 7.65 8.67 -2.10
N GLU A 144 7.68 7.36 -2.33
CA GLU A 144 6.64 6.62 -3.03
C GLU A 144 6.04 5.56 -2.09
N ALA A 145 4.72 5.49 -2.04
CA ALA A 145 3.96 4.49 -1.33
C ALA A 145 3.52 3.37 -2.27
N LYS A 146 3.52 2.13 -1.79
CA LYS A 146 3.06 0.96 -2.53
C LYS A 146 2.07 0.18 -1.68
N CYS A 147 0.92 -0.15 -2.28
CA CYS A 147 -0.08 -1.03 -1.68
C CYS A 147 0.27 -2.49 -2.00
N VAL A 148 0.41 -3.33 -0.98
CA VAL A 148 0.67 -4.76 -1.12
C VAL A 148 -0.50 -5.54 -0.54
N THR A 149 -1.12 -6.39 -1.36
CA THR A 149 -2.31 -7.18 -0.99
C THR A 149 -2.10 -8.67 -1.24
N LEU A 150 -1.32 -9.01 -2.28
CA LEU A 150 -0.91 -10.38 -2.55
C LEU A 150 0.06 -10.88 -1.46
N VAL A 151 -0.28 -12.02 -0.85
CA VAL A 151 0.58 -12.75 0.09
C VAL A 151 0.67 -14.21 -0.34
N TRP A 152 1.88 -14.73 -0.35
CA TRP A 152 2.18 -16.14 -0.58
C TRP A 152 3.17 -16.63 0.48
N GLU A 153 2.84 -17.72 1.20
CA GLU A 153 3.67 -18.29 2.27
C GLU A 153 4.17 -17.24 3.30
N GLY A 154 3.31 -16.26 3.60
CA GLY A 154 3.64 -15.15 4.51
C GLY A 154 4.47 -14.02 3.91
N GLY A 155 5.01 -14.17 2.69
CA GLY A 155 5.67 -13.11 1.95
C GLY A 155 4.66 -12.22 1.22
N GLY A 156 4.65 -10.92 1.53
CA GLY A 156 3.93 -9.93 0.74
C GLY A 156 4.63 -9.68 -0.59
N LEU A 157 3.91 -9.78 -1.70
CA LEU A 157 4.48 -9.72 -3.04
C LEU A 157 3.99 -8.47 -3.79
N PHE A 158 4.93 -7.68 -4.30
CA PHE A 158 4.61 -6.54 -5.16
C PHE A 158 5.46 -6.54 -6.44
N PRO A 159 4.85 -6.32 -7.63
CA PRO A 159 3.42 -6.09 -7.86
C PRO A 159 2.63 -7.40 -8.01
N ASP A 160 1.30 -7.30 -8.08
CA ASP A 160 0.36 -8.39 -8.42
C ASP A 160 0.06 -8.48 -9.94
N ALA A 161 0.56 -7.52 -10.72
CA ALA A 161 0.59 -7.50 -12.18
C ALA A 161 1.77 -6.65 -12.68
N PRO A 162 2.30 -6.87 -13.89
CA PRO A 162 3.38 -6.06 -14.44
C PRO A 162 3.12 -4.55 -14.34
N THR A 163 4.11 -3.77 -13.87
CA THR A 163 3.95 -2.34 -13.58
C THR A 163 5.09 -1.49 -14.13
N GLU A 164 4.90 -1.01 -15.36
CA GLU A 164 5.84 -0.09 -16.00
C GLU A 164 5.97 1.23 -15.22
N ARG A 165 4.86 1.74 -14.67
CA ARG A 165 4.87 2.95 -13.83
C ARG A 165 5.67 2.73 -12.55
N GLY A 166 5.45 1.62 -11.84
CA GLY A 166 6.18 1.32 -10.62
C GLY A 166 7.69 1.18 -10.87
N ARG A 167 8.05 0.51 -11.97
CA ARG A 167 9.44 0.37 -12.42
C ARG A 167 10.09 1.74 -12.70
N ARG A 168 9.41 2.61 -13.46
CA ARG A 168 9.91 3.97 -13.75
C ARG A 168 10.14 4.78 -12.46
N HIS A 169 9.22 4.70 -11.51
CA HIS A 169 9.36 5.42 -10.23
C HIS A 169 10.60 4.94 -9.47
N LEU A 170 10.87 3.63 -9.40
CA LEU A 170 12.08 3.10 -8.76
C LEU A 170 13.36 3.61 -9.41
N LEU A 171 13.42 3.60 -10.74
CA LEU A 171 14.59 4.09 -11.47
C LEU A 171 14.82 5.60 -11.29
N GLU A 172 13.76 6.40 -11.15
CA GLU A 172 13.90 7.83 -10.85
C GLU A 172 14.29 8.10 -9.40
N LEU A 173 13.79 7.31 -8.44
CA LEU A 173 14.27 7.35 -7.05
C LEU A 173 15.75 6.96 -6.95
N ALA A 174 16.19 5.96 -7.72
CA ALA A 174 17.60 5.59 -7.80
C ALA A 174 18.47 6.76 -8.28
N LYS A 175 18.04 7.47 -9.35
CA LYS A 175 18.73 8.67 -9.84
C LYS A 175 18.80 9.78 -8.78
N LEU A 176 17.72 9.98 -8.01
CA LEU A 176 17.69 10.93 -6.90
C LEU A 176 18.72 10.57 -5.83
N SER A 177 18.81 9.29 -5.45
CA SER A 177 19.77 8.82 -4.45
C SER A 177 21.22 8.91 -4.92
N THR A 178 21.52 8.55 -6.18
CA THR A 178 22.85 8.77 -6.77
C THR A 178 23.23 10.25 -6.81
N ALA A 179 22.26 11.15 -6.97
CA ALA A 179 22.45 12.60 -6.90
C ALA A 179 22.47 13.16 -5.46
N GLY A 180 22.64 12.30 -4.45
CA GLY A 180 22.79 12.67 -3.05
C GLY A 180 21.51 13.05 -2.32
N LYS A 181 20.32 12.82 -2.90
CA LYS A 181 19.02 13.11 -2.25
C LYS A 181 18.48 11.87 -1.54
N LYS A 182 17.87 12.04 -0.37
CA LYS A 182 17.11 10.94 0.25
C LYS A 182 15.90 10.53 -0.60
N ALA A 183 15.71 9.23 -0.75
CA ALA A 183 14.56 8.64 -1.42
C ALA A 183 14.05 7.45 -0.61
N PHE A 184 12.73 7.30 -0.57
CA PHE A 184 12.05 6.27 0.20
C PHE A 184 11.02 5.53 -0.66
N VAL A 185 10.91 4.22 -0.45
CA VAL A 185 9.75 3.45 -0.84
C VAL A 185 9.15 2.82 0.40
N LEU A 186 7.87 3.12 0.65
CA LEU A 186 7.12 2.54 1.76
C LEU A 186 6.07 1.56 1.22
N PHE A 187 6.22 0.30 1.56
CA PHE A 187 5.19 -0.72 1.31
C PHE A 187 4.20 -0.77 2.47
N PHE A 188 2.92 -0.75 2.12
CA PHE A 188 1.81 -0.91 3.04
C PHE A 188 1.18 -2.27 2.74
N LEU A 189 1.54 -3.26 3.55
CA LEU A 189 1.06 -4.62 3.46
C LEU A 189 -0.29 -4.72 4.14
N GLN A 190 -1.36 -4.79 3.34
CA GLN A 190 -2.74 -4.73 3.82
C GLN A 190 -3.37 -6.13 3.92
N HIS A 191 -2.55 -7.15 4.14
CA HIS A 191 -2.98 -8.54 4.27
C HIS A 191 -2.49 -9.12 5.60
N PRO A 192 -3.36 -9.68 6.46
CA PRO A 192 -3.00 -10.10 7.82
C PRO A 192 -1.96 -11.22 7.85
N GLY A 193 -2.03 -12.13 6.88
CA GLY A 193 -1.09 -13.25 6.76
C GLY A 193 0.36 -12.86 6.38
N GLY A 194 0.60 -11.63 5.92
CA GLY A 194 1.94 -11.23 5.50
C GLY A 194 2.83 -10.86 6.69
N VAL A 195 4.11 -11.23 6.64
CA VAL A 195 5.12 -10.95 7.68
C VAL A 195 6.40 -10.31 7.14
N SER A 196 6.49 -10.14 5.81
CA SER A 196 7.57 -9.45 5.10
C SER A 196 7.03 -8.90 3.77
N VAL A 197 7.82 -8.10 3.07
CA VAL A 197 7.51 -7.66 1.69
C VAL A 197 8.72 -7.88 0.79
N GLN A 198 8.49 -8.34 -0.43
CA GLN A 198 9.52 -8.49 -1.46
C GLN A 198 8.96 -8.21 -2.86
N ALA A 199 9.87 -8.06 -3.82
CA ALA A 199 9.48 -7.95 -5.22
C ALA A 199 8.95 -9.29 -5.75
N ASN A 200 7.86 -9.24 -6.51
CA ASN A 200 7.30 -10.40 -7.19
C ASN A 200 8.01 -10.60 -8.54
N ALA A 201 9.18 -11.25 -8.51
CA ALA A 201 10.00 -11.45 -9.71
C ALA A 201 9.34 -12.36 -10.75
N GLU A 202 8.46 -13.28 -10.33
CA GLU A 202 7.68 -14.12 -11.24
C GLU A 202 6.68 -13.29 -12.04
N THR A 203 6.04 -12.32 -11.41
CA THR A 203 5.06 -11.44 -12.07
C THR A 203 5.72 -10.30 -12.85
N ASP A 204 6.76 -9.68 -12.31
CA ASP A 204 7.47 -8.57 -12.96
C ASP A 204 8.98 -8.61 -12.64
N PRO A 205 9.78 -9.36 -13.42
CA PRO A 205 11.22 -9.46 -13.20
C PRO A 205 11.93 -8.11 -13.44
N LYS A 206 11.36 -7.23 -14.27
CA LYS A 206 11.92 -5.89 -14.52
C LYS A 206 11.72 -4.97 -13.33
N PHE A 207 10.59 -5.07 -12.64
CA PHE A 207 10.36 -4.37 -11.38
C PHE A 207 11.32 -4.87 -10.30
N ALA A 208 11.51 -6.19 -10.16
CA ALA A 208 12.44 -6.77 -9.21
C ALA A 208 13.88 -6.29 -9.42
N ALA A 209 14.36 -6.30 -10.68
CA ALA A 209 15.67 -5.75 -11.04
C ALA A 209 15.78 -4.24 -10.73
N ALA A 210 14.74 -3.45 -11.01
CA ALA A 210 14.73 -2.03 -10.68
C ALA A 210 14.73 -1.76 -9.17
N MET A 211 14.11 -2.64 -8.37
CA MET A 211 14.10 -2.54 -6.90
C MET A 211 15.49 -2.83 -6.33
N ALA A 212 16.18 -3.86 -6.84
CA ALA A 212 17.56 -4.16 -6.49
C ALA A 212 18.50 -2.98 -6.83
N ALA A 213 18.42 -2.46 -8.07
CA ALA A 213 19.22 -1.31 -8.49
C ALA A 213 18.93 -0.05 -7.66
N ALA A 214 17.67 0.21 -7.30
CA ALA A 214 17.30 1.32 -6.44
C ALA A 214 17.88 1.18 -5.02
N ALA A 215 17.85 -0.03 -4.46
CA ALA A 215 18.46 -0.30 -3.15
C ALA A 215 19.98 -0.08 -3.18
N GLN A 216 20.67 -0.58 -4.21
CA GLN A 216 22.11 -0.34 -4.43
C GLN A 216 22.44 1.16 -4.58
N ALA A 217 21.55 1.93 -5.22
CA ALA A 217 21.70 3.38 -5.36
C ALA A 217 21.46 4.18 -4.06
N GLY A 218 20.98 3.52 -2.99
CA GLY A 218 20.74 4.15 -1.69
C GLY A 218 19.29 4.56 -1.41
N VAL A 219 18.32 4.06 -2.18
CA VAL A 219 16.89 4.22 -1.86
C VAL A 219 16.56 3.39 -0.63
N ALA A 220 15.94 4.01 0.38
CA ALA A 220 15.55 3.33 1.62
C ALA A 220 14.17 2.67 1.47
N PHE A 221 14.10 1.37 1.74
CA PHE A 221 12.85 0.60 1.69
C PHE A 221 12.34 0.30 3.10
N HIS A 222 11.07 0.57 3.34
CA HIS A 222 10.37 0.21 4.58
C HIS A 222 9.05 -0.48 4.26
N ALA A 223 8.59 -1.35 5.15
CA ALA A 223 7.29 -1.97 5.04
C ALA A 223 6.54 -1.95 6.36
N TYR A 224 5.23 -1.70 6.28
CA TYR A 224 4.33 -1.75 7.42
C TYR A 224 3.15 -2.66 7.09
N ARG A 225 2.91 -3.68 7.91
CA ARG A 225 1.63 -4.38 7.90
C ARG A 225 0.57 -3.48 8.52
N VAL A 226 -0.52 -3.27 7.80
CA VAL A 226 -1.61 -2.34 8.15
C VAL A 226 -2.85 -3.14 8.52
N MET A 227 -3.28 -3.01 9.77
CA MET A 227 -4.46 -3.69 10.30
C MET A 227 -5.46 -2.67 10.85
N PRO A 228 -6.44 -2.24 10.04
CA PRO A 228 -7.59 -1.49 10.51
C PRO A 228 -8.51 -2.35 11.40
N THR A 229 -8.99 -1.73 12.47
CA THR A 229 -10.10 -2.15 13.34
C THR A 229 -11.19 -1.08 13.27
N GLU A 230 -12.30 -1.22 13.97
CA GLU A 230 -13.34 -0.17 13.98
C GLU A 230 -12.79 1.18 14.51
N GLU A 231 -11.90 1.15 15.51
CA GLU A 231 -11.44 2.38 16.19
C GLU A 231 -10.03 2.81 15.78
N THR A 232 -9.15 1.88 15.41
CA THR A 232 -7.73 2.15 15.20
C THR A 232 -7.18 1.48 13.95
N VAL A 233 -6.09 2.01 13.41
CA VAL A 233 -5.24 1.32 12.45
C VAL A 233 -3.90 1.04 13.12
N VAL A 234 -3.54 -0.24 13.19
CA VAL A 234 -2.25 -0.70 13.71
C VAL A 234 -1.29 -0.92 12.54
N LEU A 235 -0.20 -0.18 12.54
CA LEU A 235 0.92 -0.39 11.63
C LEU A 235 2.03 -1.12 12.39
N THR A 236 2.44 -2.28 11.87
CA THR A 236 3.56 -3.04 12.42
C THR A 236 4.67 -3.08 11.38
N GLU A 237 5.87 -2.58 11.73
CA GLU A 237 7.02 -2.68 10.82
C GLU A 237 7.35 -4.15 10.54
N VAL A 238 7.52 -4.48 9.25
CA VAL A 238 7.91 -5.80 8.77
C VAL A 238 9.12 -5.68 7.85
N PRO A 239 9.98 -6.70 7.77
CA PRO A 239 11.17 -6.65 6.92
C PRO A 239 10.81 -6.52 5.43
N VAL A 240 11.60 -5.72 4.71
CA VAL A 240 11.66 -5.76 3.25
C VAL A 240 12.80 -6.69 2.87
N LEU A 241 12.49 -7.75 2.11
CA LEU A 241 13.49 -8.66 1.57
C LEU A 241 13.89 -8.14 0.18
N LEU A 242 15.15 -7.74 0.04
CA LEU A 242 15.70 -7.31 -1.23
C LEU A 242 16.13 -8.55 -2.04
N PRO A 243 15.99 -8.52 -3.38
CA PRO A 243 16.55 -9.56 -4.23
C PRO A 243 18.06 -9.69 -3.98
N PRO A 244 18.63 -10.91 -4.04
CA PRO A 244 20.08 -11.08 -4.04
C PRO A 244 20.71 -10.36 -5.25
N GLU A 245 21.97 -9.95 -5.08
CA GLU A 245 22.78 -9.35 -6.15
C GLU A 245 23.02 -10.31 -7.32
#